data_AF-A0A369S0R2-F1
#
_entry.id   AF-A0A369S0R2-F1
#
_cell.length_a   1.000
_cell.length_b   1.000
_cell.length_c   1.000
_cell.angle_alpha   90.00
_cell.angle_beta   90.00
_cell.angle_gamma   90.00
#
_symmetry.space_group_name_H-M   'P 1'
#
loop_
_entity.id
_entity.type
_entity.pdbx_description
1 polymer ?
#
loop_
_entity_poly.entity_id
_entity_poly.type
_entity_poly.pdbx_seq_one_letter_code
_entity_poly.pdbx_strand_id
1 'polypeptide(L)' 'MDKDGYITNTELFRVLKMMVGSNLKDTQLQQIVDKTIIYADTDGDGKISFDEFCKVVASTDIHKKMVVDV' A
#
# COMPACT_ATOMS: atom_id res chain seq x y z
N MET A 1 -8.13 -4.94 8.70
CA MET A 1 -7.53 -4.00 9.64
C MET A 1 -7.79 -4.52 11.03
N ASP A 2 -6.97 -5.50 11.36
CA ASP A 2 -6.85 -6.15 12.67
C ASP A 2 -6.00 -5.32 13.67
N LYS A 3 -5.40 -4.21 13.20
CA LYS A 3 -4.65 -3.23 14.02
C LYS A 3 -3.42 -3.84 14.70
N ASP A 4 -2.78 -4.80 14.03
CA ASP A 4 -1.59 -5.47 14.55
C ASP A 4 -0.28 -4.66 14.33
N GLY A 5 -0.36 -3.53 13.63
CA GLY A 5 0.78 -2.65 13.33
C GLY A 5 1.50 -2.99 12.03
N TYR A 6 1.03 -3.99 11.30
CA TYR A 6 1.54 -4.42 10.02
C TYR A 6 0.49 -4.21 8.94
N ILE A 7 0.94 -4.06 7.70
CA ILE A 7 0.07 -4.04 6.54
C ILE A 7 0.31 -5.34 5.78
N THR A 8 -0.68 -6.21 5.81
CA THR A 8 -0.64 -7.44 5.01
C THR A 8 -0.99 -7.17 3.54
N ASN A 9 -0.61 -8.08 2.65
CA ASN A 9 -0.98 -8.04 1.22
C ASN A 9 -2.48 -7.82 1.02
N THR A 10 -3.31 -8.57 1.76
CA THR A 10 -4.77 -8.47 1.68
C THR A 10 -5.28 -7.09 2.12
N GLU A 11 -4.67 -6.50 3.15
CA GLU A 11 -5.09 -5.19 3.64
C GLU A 11 -4.66 -4.06 2.71
N LEU A 12 -3.43 -4.12 2.18
CA LEU A 12 -2.97 -3.18 1.17
C LEU A 12 -3.85 -3.22 -0.08
N PHE A 13 -4.19 -4.43 -0.57
CA PHE A 13 -5.10 -4.61 -1.68
C PHE A 13 -6.46 -3.97 -1.41
N ARG A 14 -7.03 -4.22 -0.22
CA ARG A 14 -8.36 -3.73 0.14
C ARG A 14 -8.39 -2.20 0.21
N VAL A 15 -7.35 -1.56 0.76
CA VAL A 15 -7.21 -0.11 0.80
C VAL A 15 -7.08 0.48 -0.60
N LEU A 16 -6.18 -0.06 -1.42
CA LEU A 16 -6.00 0.42 -2.79
C LEU A 16 -7.26 0.22 -3.64
N LYS A 17 -7.99 -0.88 -3.45
CA LYS A 17 -9.27 -1.10 -4.13
C LYS A 17 -10.33 -0.08 -3.72
N MET A 18 -10.37 0.31 -2.44
CA MET A 18 -11.26 1.38 -1.97
C MET A 18 -10.85 2.76 -2.53
N MET A 19 -9.55 3.04 -2.67
CA MET A 19 -9.06 4.33 -3.19
C MET A 19 -9.23 4.47 -4.70
N VAL A 20 -8.96 3.41 -5.46
CA VAL A 20 -8.96 3.46 -6.94
C VAL A 20 -10.34 3.11 -7.52
N GLY A 21 -11.20 2.44 -6.74
CA GLY A 21 -12.53 2.03 -7.18
C GLY A 21 -12.49 1.05 -8.35
N SER A 22 -13.36 1.25 -9.34
CA SER A 22 -13.47 0.40 -10.54
C SER A 22 -12.48 0.75 -11.66
N ASN A 23 -11.54 1.66 -11.42
CA ASN A 23 -10.62 2.13 -12.46
C ASN A 23 -9.51 1.12 -12.81
N LEU A 24 -9.28 0.10 -11.98
CA LEU A 24 -8.30 -0.95 -12.21
C LEU A 24 -8.94 -2.34 -12.11
N LYS A 25 -8.44 -3.29 -12.91
CA LYS A 25 -8.79 -4.71 -12.77
C LYS A 25 -8.10 -5.28 -11.53
N ASP A 26 -8.78 -6.22 -10.87
CA ASP A 26 -8.25 -6.91 -9.68
C ASP A 26 -6.86 -7.51 -9.89
N THR A 27 -6.59 -8.06 -11.08
CA THR A 27 -5.28 -8.61 -11.44
C THR A 27 -4.18 -7.55 -11.53
N GLN A 28 -4.49 -6.39 -12.09
CA GLN A 28 -3.52 -5.27 -12.18
C GLN A 28 -3.28 -4.67 -10.79
N LEU A 29 -4.34 -4.56 -9.98
CA LEU A 29 -4.22 -4.09 -8.61
C LEU A 29 -3.38 -5.05 -7.77
N GLN A 30 -3.60 -6.36 -7.90
CA GLN A 30 -2.80 -7.37 -7.21
C GLN A 30 -1.33 -7.28 -7.62
N GLN A 31 -1.02 -7.10 -8.91
CA GLN A 31 0.36 -6.91 -9.36
C GLN A 31 1.03 -5.66 -8.76
N ILE A 32 0.27 -4.57 -8.56
CA ILE A 32 0.78 -3.36 -7.92
C ILE A 32 1.04 -3.63 -6.44
N VAL A 33 0.13 -4.30 -5.75
CA VAL A 33 0.28 -4.70 -4.34
C VAL A 33 1.52 -5.57 -4.16
N ASP A 34 1.66 -6.62 -4.98
CA ASP A 34 2.78 -7.56 -4.89
C ASP A 34 4.12 -6.85 -5.13
N LYS A 35 4.21 -6.00 -6.15
CA LYS A 35 5.42 -5.20 -6.41
C LYS A 35 5.72 -4.20 -5.29
N THR A 36 4.68 -3.61 -4.69
CA THR A 36 4.84 -2.66 -3.59
C THR A 36 5.37 -3.37 -2.37
N ILE A 37 4.84 -4.56 -2.03
CA ILE A 37 5.35 -5.36 -0.92
C ILE A 37 6.78 -5.77 -1.18
N ILE A 38 7.11 -6.35 -2.34
CA ILE A 38 8.49 -6.75 -2.66
C ILE A 38 9.48 -5.58 -2.57
N TYR A 39 9.04 -4.36 -2.91
CA TYR A 39 9.88 -3.17 -2.83
C TYR A 39 9.99 -2.60 -1.40
N ALA A 40 8.92 -2.72 -0.61
CA ALA A 40 8.80 -2.15 0.73
C ALA A 40 9.37 -3.06 1.82
N ASP A 41 9.18 -4.37 1.66
CA ASP A 41 9.55 -5.44 2.57
C ASP A 41 11.08 -5.60 2.55
N THR A 42 11.72 -4.91 3.48
CA THR A 42 13.18 -4.87 3.59
C THR A 42 13.72 -5.94 4.52
N ASP A 43 12.89 -6.45 5.42
CA ASP A 43 13.25 -7.50 6.37
C ASP A 43 12.83 -8.91 5.91
N GLY A 44 12.01 -9.01 4.87
CA GLY A 44 11.60 -10.26 4.22
C GLY A 44 10.48 -10.99 4.97
N ASP A 45 9.69 -10.31 5.80
CA ASP A 45 8.60 -10.91 6.58
C ASP A 45 7.29 -11.11 5.78
N GLY A 46 7.25 -10.61 4.54
CA GLY A 46 6.10 -10.70 3.64
C GLY A 46 4.96 -9.73 3.97
N LYS A 47 5.19 -8.78 4.87
CA LYS A 47 4.29 -7.72 5.29
C LYS A 47 5.01 -6.38 5.17
N ILE A 48 4.31 -5.30 5.48
CA ILE A 48 4.90 -3.96 5.52
C ILE A 48 4.68 -3.41 6.92
N SER A 49 5.76 -3.20 7.66
CA SER A 49 5.75 -2.49 8.93
C SER A 49 5.52 -0.98 8.73
N PHE A 50 5.15 -0.28 9.80
CA PHE A 50 4.98 1.19 9.74
C PHE A 50 6.24 1.91 9.22
N ASP A 51 7.44 1.47 9.64
CA ASP A 51 8.71 2.08 9.23
C ASP A 51 8.98 1.89 7.72
N GLU A 52 8.69 0.69 7.20
CA GLU A 52 8.80 0.38 5.78
C GLU A 52 7.79 1.18 4.95
N PHE A 53 6.55 1.28 5.43
CA PHE A 53 5.55 2.12 4.80
C PHE A 53 6.00 3.58 4.72
N CYS A 54 6.56 4.12 5.80
CA CYS A 54 7.11 5.48 5.82
C CYS A 54 8.22 5.68 4.78
N LYS A 55 9.11 4.70 4.58
CA LYS A 55 10.17 4.76 3.56
C LYS A 55 9.59 4.79 2.14
N VAL A 56 8.59 3.95 1.86
CA VAL A 56 7.92 3.90 0.55
C VAL A 56 7.18 5.20 0.25
N VAL A 57 6.41 5.70 1.21
CA VAL A 57 5.63 6.93 1.04
C VAL A 57 6.53 8.16 1.02
N ALA A 58 7.66 8.18 1.73
CA ALA A 58 8.63 9.27 1.64
C ALA A 58 9.22 9.41 0.22
N SER A 59 9.35 8.30 -0.51
CA SER A 59 9.82 8.30 -1.91
C SER A 59 8.74 8.66 -2.93
N THR A 60 7.47 8.69 -2.52
CA THR A 60 6.33 8.92 -3.42
C THR A 60 5.64 10.24 -3.08
N ASP A 61 5.33 11.07 -4.08
CA ASP A 61 4.54 12.32 -3.91
C ASP A 61 3.06 12.06 -3.51
N ILE A 62 2.75 10.90 -2.93
CA ILE A 62 1.42 10.51 -2.40
C ILE A 62 0.93 11.53 -1.37
N HIS A 63 1.82 12.11 -0.56
CA HIS A 63 1.47 13.16 0.38
C HIS A 63 0.83 14.40 -0.31
N LYS A 64 1.18 14.70 -1.56
CA LYS A 64 0.56 15.79 -2.34
C LYS A 64 -0.80 15.41 -2.92
N LYS A 65 -1.09 14.12 -3.08
CA LYS A 65 -2.39 13.62 -3.56
C LYS A 65 -3.37 13.27 -2.45
N MET A 66 -2.89 13.20 -1.20
CA MET A 66 -3.73 13.05 0.01
C MET A 66 -4.18 14.39 0.59
N VAL A 67 -4.01 15.48 -0.14
CA VAL A 67 -4.64 16.76 0.18
C VAL A 67 -6.08 16.66 -0.33
N VAL A 68 -7.03 16.61 0.60
CA VAL A 68 -8.43 16.87 0.26
C VAL A 68 -8.56 18.39 0.25
N ASP A 69 -8.76 18.98 -0.93
CA ASP A 69 -9.19 20.37 -1.03
C ASP A 69 -10.55 20.46 -0.32
N VAL A 70 -10.56 21.16 0.83
CA VAL A 70 -11.77 21.48 1.60
C VAL A 70 -12.50 22.62 0.93
#